data_AF-A0A2Z6NMD0-F1
#
_entry.id   AF-A0A2Z6NMD0-F1
#
_cell.length_a   1.000
_cell.length_b   1.000
_cell.length_c   1.000
_cell.angle_alpha   90.00
_cell.angle_beta   90.00
_cell.angle_gamma   90.00
#
_symmetry.space_group_name_H-M   'P 1'
#
loop_
_entity.id
_entity.type
_entity.pdbx_description
1 polymer ?
#
loop_
_entity_poly.entity_id
_entity_poly.type
_entity_poly.pdbx_seq_one_letter_code
_entity_poly.pdbx_strand_id
1 'polypeptide(L)'
;MELDLFVMVIFEELQHLRNSLPDQVTVQRIEEKLSALGNCIACNDHVALAHTDLDKETEELIADVLGVEVFRQTVAGNVLSGSYCALSNRGGLVHPHTSIEDLDELSTLLQVPLVAGTVNRGSEAIAAGMVVNDWTAFCGSDTTATELSVIDSVFKLRGNTDPGDDFNKMRKSLFDSYK
;
A
#
# COMPACT_ATOMS: atom_id res chain seq x y z
N MET A 1 -37.93 11.04 1.28
CA MET A 1 -37.01 10.64 0.19
C MET A 1 -35.80 11.53 0.28
N GLU A 2 -34.99 11.31 1.31
CA GLU A 2 -33.65 11.88 1.35
C GLU A 2 -32.82 11.05 0.38
N LEU A 3 -32.23 11.73 -0.61
CA LEU A 3 -31.22 11.14 -1.44
C LEU A 3 -29.99 10.98 -0.55
N ASP A 4 -29.68 9.73 -0.17
CA ASP A 4 -28.37 9.34 0.35
C ASP A 4 -27.33 9.57 -0.76
N LEU A 5 -26.95 10.83 -0.94
CA LEU A 5 -26.09 11.29 -2.03
C LEU A 5 -24.60 11.02 -1.75
N PHE A 6 -24.26 10.45 -0.60
CA PHE A 6 -22.87 10.26 -0.19
C PHE A 6 -22.28 8.88 -0.52
N VAL A 7 -23.11 7.88 -0.85
CA VAL A 7 -22.58 6.57 -1.23
C VAL A 7 -22.85 6.30 -2.71
N MET A 8 -21.79 6.42 -3.50
CA MET A 8 -21.83 6.34 -4.96
C MET A 8 -21.95 4.92 -5.53
N VAL A 9 -21.71 3.86 -4.73
CA VAL A 9 -21.76 2.48 -5.23
C VAL A 9 -23.20 2.04 -5.42
N ILE A 10 -23.57 1.74 -6.67
CA ILE A 10 -24.92 1.24 -7.00
C ILE A 10 -25.02 -0.26 -6.74
N PHE A 11 -26.23 -0.75 -6.50
CA PHE A 11 -26.48 -2.16 -6.14
C PHE A 11 -25.89 -3.15 -7.15
N GLU A 12 -25.96 -2.82 -8.45
CA GLU A 12 -25.43 -3.65 -9.52
C GLU A 12 -23.90 -3.79 -9.44
N GLU A 13 -23.17 -2.72 -9.13
CA GLU A 13 -21.71 -2.76 -8.94
C GLU A 13 -21.33 -3.61 -7.73
N LEU A 14 -22.06 -3.47 -6.63
CA LEU A 14 -21.83 -4.24 -5.42
C LEU A 14 -22.08 -5.74 -5.66
N GLN A 15 -23.15 -6.08 -6.37
CA GLN A 15 -23.44 -7.45 -6.75
C GLN A 15 -22.37 -8.01 -7.70
N HIS A 16 -21.91 -7.20 -8.66
CA HIS A 16 -20.84 -7.60 -9.58
C HIS A 16 -19.53 -7.88 -8.84
N LEU A 17 -19.15 -7.03 -7.88
CA LEU A 17 -17.97 -7.26 -7.02
C LEU A 17 -18.10 -8.55 -6.22
N ARG A 18 -19.24 -8.78 -5.57
CA ARG A 18 -19.50 -10.02 -4.81
C ARG A 18 -19.42 -11.28 -5.67
N ASN A 19 -19.91 -11.21 -6.91
CA ASN A 19 -19.86 -12.34 -7.84
C ASN A 19 -18.46 -12.58 -8.43
N SER A 20 -17.60 -11.56 -8.45
CA SER A 20 -16.26 -11.62 -9.06
C SER A 20 -15.16 -11.95 -8.05
N LEU A 21 -15.41 -11.73 -6.75
CA LEU A 21 -14.47 -11.99 -5.67
C LEU A 21 -14.68 -13.39 -5.08
N PRO A 22 -13.63 -14.02 -4.52
CA PRO A 22 -13.75 -15.27 -3.80
C PRO A 22 -14.67 -15.13 -2.57
N ASP A 23 -15.37 -16.21 -2.19
CA ASP A 23 -16.32 -16.21 -1.06
C ASP A 23 -15.72 -15.82 0.30
N GLN A 24 -14.40 -15.94 0.44
CA GLN A 24 -13.66 -15.53 1.64
C GLN A 24 -13.50 -14.00 1.78
N VAL A 25 -13.76 -13.23 0.73
CA VAL A 25 -13.60 -11.76 0.75
C VAL A 25 -14.93 -11.12 1.12
N THR A 26 -14.97 -10.48 2.29
CA THR A 26 -16.15 -9.74 2.75
C THR A 26 -16.25 -8.40 2.06
N VAL A 27 -17.34 -8.17 1.31
CA VAL A 27 -17.65 -6.88 0.67
C VAL A 27 -18.70 -6.13 1.49
N GLN A 28 -18.27 -5.05 2.13
CA GLN A 28 -19.09 -4.21 2.99
C GLN A 28 -19.14 -2.76 2.47
N ARG A 29 -20.34 -2.16 2.52
CA ARG A 29 -20.54 -0.74 2.24
C ARG A 29 -20.33 0.04 3.54
N ILE A 30 -19.54 1.11 3.44
CA ILE A 30 -19.25 2.03 4.54
C ILE A 30 -19.81 3.40 4.19
N GLU A 31 -20.44 4.07 5.16
CA GLU A 31 -20.94 5.42 5.00
C GLU A 31 -19.98 6.39 5.69
N GLU A 32 -19.03 6.93 4.93
CA GLU A 32 -18.00 7.84 5.43
C GLU A 32 -18.10 9.19 4.71
N LYS A 33 -17.94 10.30 5.44
CA LYS A 33 -18.22 11.66 4.96
C LYS A 33 -16.97 12.53 4.76
N LEU A 34 -15.81 12.10 5.26
CA LEU A 34 -14.58 12.88 5.22
C LEU A 34 -13.94 12.95 3.82
N SER A 35 -13.62 11.80 3.24
CA SER A 35 -13.00 11.67 1.92
C SER A 35 -13.28 10.29 1.32
N ALA A 36 -12.73 10.01 0.14
CA ALA A 36 -12.74 8.67 -0.42
C ALA A 36 -11.97 7.70 0.50
N LEU A 37 -12.52 6.49 0.71
CA LEU A 37 -11.93 5.48 1.60
C LEU A 37 -10.46 5.17 1.25
N GLY A 38 -10.12 5.11 -0.04
CA GLY A 38 -8.74 4.86 -0.50
C GLY A 38 -7.74 5.98 -0.18
N ASN A 39 -8.20 7.21 0.09
CA ASN A 39 -7.32 8.30 0.54
C ASN A 39 -7.14 8.28 2.06
N CYS A 40 -8.16 7.82 2.78
CA CYS A 40 -8.17 7.80 4.25
C CYS A 40 -7.51 6.55 4.85
N ILE A 41 -7.37 5.47 4.08
CA ILE A 41 -6.96 4.16 4.59
C ILE A 41 -5.80 3.61 3.76
N ALA A 42 -4.68 3.34 4.42
CA ALA A 42 -3.61 2.48 3.90
C ALA A 42 -3.58 1.21 4.75
N CYS A 43 -3.61 0.03 4.15
CA CYS A 43 -3.67 -1.23 4.91
C CYS A 43 -2.78 -2.32 4.29
N ASN A 44 -2.40 -3.28 5.14
CA ASN A 44 -1.89 -4.59 4.76
C ASN A 44 -2.72 -5.67 5.47
N ASP A 45 -2.28 -6.93 5.46
CA ASP A 45 -3.05 -8.04 6.03
C ASP A 45 -3.02 -8.12 7.56
N HIS A 46 -2.33 -7.18 8.23
CA HIS A 46 -2.12 -7.19 9.68
C HIS A 46 -2.53 -5.87 10.36
N VAL A 47 -2.30 -4.75 9.69
CA VAL A 47 -2.42 -3.40 10.23
C VAL A 47 -3.00 -2.45 9.17
N ALA A 48 -3.78 -1.48 9.62
CA ALA A 48 -4.27 -0.38 8.81
C ALA A 48 -3.95 0.98 9.45
N LEU A 49 -3.50 1.94 8.63
CA LEU A 49 -3.39 3.35 8.98
C LEU A 49 -4.61 4.09 8.46
N ALA A 50 -5.38 4.67 9.38
CA ALA A 50 -6.57 5.44 9.08
C ALA A 50 -6.40 6.94 9.38
N HIS A 51 -7.25 7.75 8.75
CA HIS A 51 -7.41 9.17 9.03
C HIS A 51 -7.67 9.43 10.53
N THR A 52 -7.04 10.46 11.11
CA THR A 52 -7.13 10.76 12.55
C THR A 52 -8.55 11.08 13.03
N ASP A 53 -9.31 11.76 12.18
CA ASP A 53 -10.68 12.20 12.47
C ASP A 53 -11.75 11.18 12.09
N LEU A 54 -11.37 9.94 11.74
CA LEU A 54 -12.33 8.90 11.38
C LEU A 54 -13.30 8.62 12.54
N ASP A 55 -14.59 8.42 12.25
CA ASP A 55 -15.56 8.07 13.28
C ASP A 55 -15.23 6.69 13.89
N LYS A 56 -15.48 6.54 15.19
CA LYS A 56 -15.16 5.30 15.91
C LYS A 56 -15.96 4.09 15.37
N GLU A 57 -17.20 4.32 14.96
CA GLU A 57 -18.03 3.29 14.32
C GLU A 57 -17.42 2.82 12.99
N THR A 58 -16.92 3.75 12.18
CA THR A 58 -16.22 3.42 10.92
C THR A 58 -14.93 2.66 11.18
N GLU A 59 -14.14 3.07 12.19
CA GLU A 59 -12.92 2.37 12.59
C GLU A 59 -13.18 0.92 13.02
N GLU A 60 -14.16 0.70 13.91
CA GLU A 60 -14.55 -0.64 14.38
C GLU A 60 -15.00 -1.50 13.19
N LEU A 61 -15.77 -0.93 12.28
CA LEU A 61 -16.23 -1.64 11.08
C LEU A 61 -15.07 -2.01 10.13
N ILE A 62 -14.08 -1.14 9.95
CA ILE A 62 -12.88 -1.46 9.16
C ILE A 62 -12.09 -2.58 9.83
N ALA A 63 -11.87 -2.50 11.14
CA ALA A 63 -11.15 -3.52 11.89
C ALA A 63 -11.84 -4.89 11.78
N ASP A 64 -13.16 -4.93 11.91
CA ASP A 64 -13.96 -6.16 11.83
C ASP A 64 -14.01 -6.76 10.41
N VAL A 65 -14.15 -5.92 9.38
CA VAL A 65 -14.26 -6.39 7.98
C VAL A 65 -12.92 -6.85 7.44
N LEU A 66 -11.83 -6.11 7.72
CA LEU A 66 -10.50 -6.45 7.25
C LEU A 66 -9.79 -7.45 8.17
N GLY A 67 -10.18 -7.54 9.44
CA GLY A 67 -9.53 -8.40 10.44
C GLY A 67 -8.14 -7.90 10.84
N VAL A 68 -7.95 -6.57 10.88
CA VAL A 68 -6.65 -5.92 11.13
C VAL A 68 -6.74 -4.90 12.26
N GLU A 69 -5.60 -4.59 12.88
CA GLU A 69 -5.52 -3.51 13.86
C GLU A 69 -5.48 -2.15 13.13
N VAL A 70 -6.40 -1.24 13.50
CA VAL A 70 -6.47 0.09 12.89
C VAL A 70 -5.78 1.10 13.81
N PHE A 71 -4.84 1.86 13.25
CA PHE A 71 -4.17 2.97 13.93
C PHE A 71 -4.47 4.30 13.24
N ARG A 72 -4.83 5.29 14.04
CA ARG A 72 -5.05 6.66 13.59
C ARG A 72 -3.72 7.40 13.61
N GLN A 73 -3.10 7.59 12.45
CA GLN A 73 -1.79 8.23 12.37
C GLN A 73 -1.64 9.08 11.10
N THR A 74 -0.79 10.10 11.18
CA THR A 74 -0.46 10.97 10.04
C THR A 74 0.87 10.57 9.39
N VAL A 75 1.01 10.82 8.10
CA VAL A 75 2.25 10.57 7.34
C VAL A 75 2.81 11.90 6.88
N ALA A 76 3.99 12.29 7.38
CA ALA A 76 4.60 13.60 7.13
C ALA A 76 3.66 14.79 7.44
N GLY A 77 2.87 14.69 8.50
CA GLY A 77 1.87 15.71 8.89
C GLY A 77 0.60 15.72 8.02
N ASN A 78 0.45 14.81 7.07
CA ASN A 78 -0.77 14.64 6.28
C ASN A 78 -1.71 13.62 6.91
N VAL A 79 -2.98 13.98 7.00
CA VAL A 79 -4.06 13.12 7.52
C VAL A 79 -4.53 12.04 6.52
N LEU A 80 -4.21 12.20 5.23
CA LEU A 80 -4.57 11.26 4.16
C LEU A 80 -3.50 10.16 4.02
N SER A 81 -3.41 9.27 5.02
CA SER A 81 -2.46 8.15 5.03
C SER A 81 -2.52 7.32 3.74
N GLY A 82 -3.73 7.04 3.24
CA GLY A 82 -3.99 6.27 2.02
C GLY A 82 -3.46 6.90 0.74
N SER A 83 -3.34 8.23 0.66
CA SER A 83 -2.79 8.89 -0.53
C SER A 83 -1.26 8.92 -0.55
N TYR A 84 -0.64 9.04 0.63
CA TYR A 84 0.78 9.31 0.80
C TYR A 84 1.60 8.10 1.27
N CYS A 85 0.97 6.93 1.37
CA CYS A 85 1.60 5.69 1.78
C CYS A 85 1.14 4.53 0.90
N ALA A 86 2.07 3.66 0.52
CA ALA A 86 1.79 2.36 -0.06
C ALA A 86 2.37 1.27 0.85
N LEU A 87 1.53 0.32 1.27
CA LEU A 87 1.88 -0.73 2.21
C LEU A 87 1.76 -2.12 1.57
N SER A 88 2.58 -3.04 2.09
CA SER A 88 2.49 -4.48 1.86
C SER A 88 2.83 -5.21 3.18
N ASN A 89 2.81 -6.53 3.18
CA ASN A 89 3.26 -7.30 4.35
C ASN A 89 4.79 -7.33 4.48
N ARG A 90 5.53 -6.86 3.46
CA ARG A 90 7.00 -6.95 3.41
C ARG A 90 7.71 -5.64 3.70
N GLY A 91 7.03 -4.52 3.50
CA GLY A 91 7.56 -3.17 3.60
C GLY A 91 6.55 -2.13 3.12
N GLY A 92 6.94 -0.86 3.22
CA GLY A 92 6.11 0.26 2.79
C GLY A 92 6.91 1.45 2.29
N LEU A 93 6.30 2.20 1.38
CA LEU A 93 6.84 3.46 0.85
C LEU A 93 5.96 4.61 1.35
N VAL A 94 6.59 5.62 1.95
CA VAL A 94 5.90 6.80 2.50
C VAL A 94 6.38 8.08 1.82
N HIS A 95 5.67 9.17 2.09
CA HIS A 95 5.98 10.52 1.65
C HIS A 95 7.47 10.88 1.84
N PRO A 96 8.12 11.55 0.88
CA PRO A 96 9.56 11.84 0.92
C PRO A 96 9.98 12.77 2.06
N HIS A 97 9.08 13.64 2.52
CA HIS A 97 9.33 14.57 3.63
C HIS A 97 9.02 13.99 5.02
N THR A 98 8.78 12.68 5.12
CA THR A 98 8.60 12.02 6.43
C THR A 98 9.91 12.10 7.22
N SER A 99 9.85 12.52 8.48
CA SER A 99 11.04 12.61 9.31
C SER A 99 11.57 11.21 9.66
N ILE A 100 12.86 11.11 10.02
CA ILE A 100 13.46 9.83 10.42
C ILE A 100 12.79 9.31 11.70
N GLU A 101 12.42 10.20 12.62
CA GLU A 101 11.71 9.86 13.85
C GLU A 101 10.33 9.25 13.55
N ASP A 102 9.54 9.88 12.66
CA ASP A 102 8.23 9.37 12.24
C ASP A 102 8.35 8.04 11.48
N LEU A 103 9.39 7.90 10.64
CA LEU A 103 9.67 6.64 9.93
C LEU A 103 9.93 5.49 10.90
N ASP A 104 10.75 5.71 11.93
CA ASP A 104 11.08 4.70 12.92
C ASP A 104 9.87 4.35 13.80
N GLU A 105 9.05 5.33 14.16
CA GLU A 105 7.79 5.12 14.88
C GLU A 105 6.81 4.30 14.04
N LEU A 106 6.56 4.69 12.79
CA LEU A 106 5.65 3.99 11.87
C LEU A 106 6.16 2.58 11.54
N SER A 107 7.47 2.41 11.35
CA SER A 107 8.09 1.09 11.10
C SER A 107 7.91 0.16 12.30
N THR A 108 8.04 0.69 13.52
CA THR A 108 7.80 -0.05 14.76
C THR A 108 6.32 -0.38 14.92
N LEU A 109 5.41 0.54 14.57
CA LEU A 109 3.98 0.32 14.66
C LEU A 109 3.50 -0.75 13.67
N LEU A 110 3.93 -0.65 12.42
CA LEU A 110 3.51 -1.53 11.33
C LEU A 110 4.28 -2.86 11.28
N GLN A 111 5.37 -2.99 12.04
CA GLN A 111 6.26 -4.16 12.06
C GLN A 111 6.87 -4.50 10.69
N VAL A 112 6.95 -3.52 9.78
CA VAL A 112 7.53 -3.66 8.44
C VAL A 112 8.48 -2.50 8.12
N PRO A 113 9.55 -2.72 7.36
CA PRO A 113 10.49 -1.66 7.01
C PRO A 113 9.81 -0.59 6.14
N LEU A 114 10.00 0.67 6.51
CA LEU A 114 9.51 1.82 5.76
C LEU A 114 10.67 2.62 5.16
N VAL A 115 10.43 3.16 3.97
CA VAL A 115 11.36 4.08 3.30
C VAL A 115 10.59 5.29 2.80
N ALA A 116 11.17 6.47 2.95
CA ALA A 116 10.67 7.69 2.33
C ALA A 116 11.18 7.77 0.88
N GLY A 117 10.29 8.02 -0.07
CA GLY A 117 10.66 8.11 -1.48
C GLY A 117 9.58 8.75 -2.33
N THR A 118 9.78 8.71 -3.64
CA THR A 118 8.87 9.28 -4.64
C THR A 118 8.56 8.28 -5.74
N VAL A 119 7.52 8.59 -6.52
CA VAL A 119 7.14 7.86 -7.73
C VAL A 119 6.97 8.85 -8.88
N ASN A 120 6.94 8.39 -10.14
CA ASN A 120 6.66 9.25 -11.30
C ASN A 120 7.52 10.54 -11.40
N ARG A 121 8.84 10.43 -11.23
CA ARG A 121 9.80 11.56 -11.31
C ARG A 121 9.60 12.60 -10.20
N GLY A 122 9.49 12.15 -8.96
CA GLY A 122 9.42 13.05 -7.80
C GLY A 122 8.00 13.40 -7.34
N SER A 123 6.98 12.67 -7.79
CA SER A 123 5.63 12.80 -7.23
C SER A 123 5.62 12.28 -5.79
N GLU A 124 5.01 13.07 -4.91
CA GLU A 124 4.84 12.77 -3.50
C GLU A 124 3.58 11.92 -3.22
N ALA A 125 2.65 11.88 -4.18
CA ALA A 125 1.42 11.10 -4.10
C ALA A 125 1.70 9.63 -4.44
N ILE A 126 2.18 8.87 -3.46
CA ILE A 126 2.64 7.50 -3.61
C ILE A 126 1.53 6.58 -4.12
N ALA A 127 0.39 6.53 -3.44
CA ALA A 127 -0.69 5.60 -3.77
C ALA A 127 -1.38 5.90 -5.11
N ALA A 128 -1.32 7.15 -5.58
CA ALA A 128 -1.81 7.51 -6.91
C ALA A 128 -0.84 7.04 -8.01
N GLY A 129 0.45 6.94 -7.70
CA GLY A 129 1.49 6.59 -8.66
C GLY A 129 1.88 5.11 -8.67
N MET A 130 1.49 4.34 -7.65
CA MET A 130 1.76 2.92 -7.59
C MET A 130 0.76 2.13 -6.75
N VAL A 131 0.64 0.85 -7.05
CA VAL A 131 -0.01 -0.16 -6.22
C VAL A 131 0.91 -1.36 -6.07
N VAL A 132 0.86 -2.02 -4.92
CA VAL A 132 1.81 -3.08 -4.58
C VAL A 132 1.14 -4.16 -3.77
N ASN A 133 1.60 -5.39 -3.97
CA ASN A 133 1.36 -6.51 -3.08
C ASN A 133 2.69 -7.23 -2.80
N ASP A 134 2.64 -8.35 -2.10
CA ASP A 134 3.85 -9.06 -1.68
C ASP A 134 4.73 -9.62 -2.81
N TRP A 135 4.23 -9.70 -4.05
CA TRP A 135 4.97 -10.29 -5.17
C TRP A 135 5.14 -9.38 -6.39
N THR A 136 4.37 -8.30 -6.51
CA THR A 136 4.43 -7.37 -7.65
C THR A 136 4.10 -5.96 -7.22
N ALA A 137 4.73 -5.00 -7.88
CA ALA A 137 4.36 -3.59 -7.86
C ALA A 137 4.04 -3.13 -9.28
N PHE A 138 2.97 -2.34 -9.41
CA PHE A 138 2.67 -1.58 -10.62
C PHE A 138 2.88 -0.11 -10.30
N CYS A 139 3.65 0.58 -11.13
CA CYS A 139 3.95 1.99 -10.99
C CYS A 139 3.69 2.73 -12.30
N GLY A 140 3.49 4.04 -12.24
CA GLY A 140 3.31 4.86 -13.43
C GLY A 140 4.55 4.86 -14.34
N SER A 141 4.32 5.06 -15.64
CA SER A 141 5.34 4.96 -16.69
C SER A 141 6.49 5.94 -16.58
N ASP A 142 6.28 7.04 -15.86
CA ASP A 142 7.30 8.06 -15.66
C ASP A 142 8.26 7.73 -14.51
N THR A 143 7.96 6.71 -13.69
CA THR A 143 8.80 6.28 -12.57
C THR A 143 10.21 5.94 -13.05
N THR A 144 11.20 6.57 -12.42
CA THR A 144 12.61 6.49 -12.82
C THR A 144 13.24 5.17 -12.37
N ALA A 145 14.34 4.77 -13.01
CA ALA A 145 15.09 3.56 -12.62
C ALA A 145 15.59 3.60 -11.16
N THR A 146 15.88 4.79 -10.63
CA THR A 146 16.27 4.99 -9.23
C THR A 146 15.09 4.77 -8.28
N GLU A 147 13.90 5.30 -8.60
CA GLU A 147 12.68 5.07 -7.82
C GLU A 147 12.29 3.58 -7.84
N LEU A 148 12.35 2.94 -9.01
CA LEU A 148 12.12 1.50 -9.16
C LEU A 148 13.08 0.66 -8.31
N SER A 149 14.35 1.04 -8.25
CA SER A 149 15.33 0.31 -7.42
C SER A 149 15.02 0.41 -5.92
N VAL A 150 14.47 1.54 -5.47
CA VAL A 150 14.04 1.71 -4.06
C VAL A 150 12.79 0.88 -3.79
N ILE A 151 11.80 0.92 -4.69
CA ILE A 151 10.57 0.13 -4.62
C ILE A 151 10.89 -1.37 -4.55
N ASP A 152 11.73 -1.87 -5.47
CA ASP A 152 12.13 -3.29 -5.50
C ASP A 152 12.79 -3.71 -4.18
N SER A 153 13.61 -2.83 -3.58
CA SER A 153 14.34 -3.09 -2.35
C SER A 153 13.43 -3.11 -1.12
N VAL A 154 12.54 -2.13 -0.97
CA VAL A 154 11.68 -2.01 0.23
C VAL A 154 10.60 -3.09 0.26
N PHE A 155 10.02 -3.40 -0.88
CA PHE A 155 8.96 -4.42 -1.01
C PHE A 155 9.50 -5.84 -1.21
N LYS A 156 10.82 -6.01 -1.37
CA LYS A 156 11.48 -7.32 -1.56
C LYS A 156 10.85 -8.13 -2.69
N LEU A 157 10.58 -7.48 -3.83
CA LEU A 157 9.87 -8.08 -4.97
C LEU A 157 10.76 -9.07 -5.75
N ARG A 158 12.07 -8.81 -5.76
CA ARG A 158 13.08 -9.76 -6.24
C ARG A 158 13.30 -10.81 -5.16
N GLY A 159 12.47 -11.84 -5.15
CA GLY A 159 12.49 -12.86 -4.10
C GLY A 159 13.85 -13.51 -4.00
N ASN A 160 14.52 -13.41 -2.84
CA ASN A 160 15.73 -14.14 -2.40
C ASN A 160 16.78 -14.54 -3.44
N THR A 161 16.85 -13.91 -4.61
CA THR A 161 18.07 -13.82 -5.38
C THR A 161 18.90 -12.79 -4.64
N ASP A 162 19.71 -13.29 -3.70
CA ASP A 162 20.91 -12.57 -3.31
C ASP A 162 21.53 -11.98 -4.59
N PRO A 163 21.95 -10.71 -4.61
CA PRO A 163 22.62 -10.13 -5.79
C PRO A 163 23.78 -10.99 -6.32
N GLY A 164 24.34 -11.87 -5.47
CA GLY A 164 25.36 -12.85 -5.82
C GLY A 164 24.86 -14.09 -6.59
N ASP A 165 23.59 -14.49 -6.48
CA ASP A 165 23.08 -15.72 -7.10
C ASP A 165 22.81 -15.54 -8.61
N ASP A 166 22.32 -14.37 -9.02
CA ASP A 166 22.17 -14.04 -10.45
C ASP A 166 23.53 -13.86 -11.14
N PHE A 167 24.50 -13.24 -10.46
CA PHE A 167 25.86 -13.11 -10.98
C PHE A 167 26.58 -14.46 -11.08
N ASN A 168 26.34 -15.35 -10.13
CA ASN A 168 26.88 -16.72 -10.17
C ASN A 168 26.19 -17.58 -11.25
N LYS A 169 24.88 -17.47 -11.43
CA LYS A 169 24.16 -18.14 -12.54
C LYS A 169 24.63 -17.65 -13.90
N MET A 170 24.85 -16.35 -14.06
CA MET A 170 25.33 -15.74 -15.29
C MET A 170 26.81 -16.10 -15.58
N ARG A 171 27.64 -16.22 -14.54
CA ARG A 171 28.99 -16.79 -14.68
C ARG A 171 28.95 -18.26 -15.09
N LYS A 172 28.11 -19.07 -14.46
CA LYS A 172 28.01 -20.52 -14.74
C LYS A 172 27.61 -20.79 -16.19
N SER A 173 26.64 -20.05 -16.73
CA SER A 173 26.21 -20.20 -18.13
C SER A 173 27.28 -19.79 -19.16
N LEU A 174 28.11 -18.79 -18.83
CA LEU A 174 29.25 -18.42 -19.66
C LEU A 174 30.33 -19.50 -19.67
N PHE A 175 30.59 -20.18 -18.54
CA PHE A 175 31.59 -21.25 -18.48
C PHE A 175 31.13 -22.56 -19.13
N ASP A 176 29.83 -22.89 -19.08
CA ASP A 176 29.27 -24.07 -19.75
C ASP A 176 29.22 -23.93 -21.28
N SER A 177 29.34 -22.71 -21.82
CA SER A 177 29.39 -22.48 -23.28
C SER A 177 30.77 -22.74 -23.90
N TYR A 178 31.79 -23.04 -23.08
CA TYR A 178 33.18 -23.29 -23.51
C TYR A 178 33.64 -24.75 -23.31
N LYS A 179 32.71 -25.68 -23.13
CA LYS A 179 32.95 -27.13 -23.19
C LYS A 179 32.27 -27.74 -24.40
#